data_AF-A0A2U9CVW2-F1
#
_entry.id   AF-A0A2U9CVW2-F1
#
_cell.length_a   1.000
_cell.length_b   1.000
_cell.length_c   1.000
_cell.angle_alpha   90.00
_cell.angle_beta   90.00
_cell.angle_gamma   90.00
#
_symmetry.space_group_name_H-M   'P 1'
#
loop_
_entity.id
_entity.type
_entity.pdbx_description
1 polymer ?
#
loop_
_entity_poly.entity_id
_entity_poly.type
_entity_poly.pdbx_seq_one_letter_code
_entity_poly.pdbx_strand_id
1 'polypeptide(L)'
;MSDMLAENGYIAVCPDFYVGKEPWSPSHDWSTFQEWLEDKKPTNINKEVDAVLRFLKEQYGAKHIGVVGFCWGGIATHYLALQYPELKAGVSVYGIIREREDRYELRSPTLFIFGEKDPIIPLDQVSTLEAILKEKCTVDYQVKIFPGQTHGFVHRKREDVNPTDKPSIQTARTDMLNWLDKYM
;
A
#
# COMPACT_ATOMS: atom_id res chain seq x y z
N MET A 1 4.17 -1.45 12.02
CA MET A 1 2.87 -1.06 11.43
C MET A 1 1.78 -2.04 11.81
N SER A 2 2.02 -3.36 11.75
CA SER A 2 1.06 -4.36 12.25
C SER A 2 0.67 -4.15 13.70
N ASP A 3 1.64 -3.87 14.59
CA ASP A 3 1.35 -3.55 16.00
C ASP A 3 0.44 -2.34 16.14
N MET A 4 0.66 -1.30 15.34
CA MET A 4 -0.19 -0.10 15.34
C MET A 4 -1.61 -0.42 14.90
N LEU A 5 -1.80 -1.31 13.91
CA LEU A 5 -3.13 -1.77 13.51
C LEU A 5 -3.79 -2.59 14.64
N ALA A 6 -3.03 -3.49 15.28
CA ALA A 6 -3.52 -4.30 16.40
C ALA A 6 -3.94 -3.45 17.61
N GLU A 7 -3.14 -2.43 17.95
CA GLU A 7 -3.47 -1.44 18.99
C GLU A 7 -4.75 -0.65 18.71
N ASN A 8 -5.17 -0.57 17.43
CA ASN A 8 -6.40 0.09 17.01
C ASN A 8 -7.55 -0.91 16.73
N GLY A 9 -7.46 -2.13 17.25
CA GLY A 9 -8.57 -3.09 17.25
C GLY A 9 -8.64 -4.02 16.04
N TYR A 10 -7.63 -4.00 15.16
CA TYR A 10 -7.59 -4.87 13.99
C TYR A 10 -6.84 -6.18 14.26
N ILE A 11 -7.29 -7.28 13.63
CA ILE A 11 -6.43 -8.46 13.46
C ILE A 11 -5.46 -8.16 12.31
N ALA A 12 -4.19 -7.96 12.63
CA ALA A 12 -3.16 -7.63 11.65
C ALA A 12 -2.30 -8.85 11.32
N VAL A 13 -2.22 -9.22 10.03
CA VAL A 13 -1.29 -10.23 9.52
C VAL A 13 -0.30 -9.58 8.57
N CYS A 14 0.98 -9.97 8.65
CA CYS A 14 2.03 -9.56 7.73
C CYS A 14 2.56 -10.81 7.02
N PRO A 15 2.00 -11.17 5.85
CA PRO A 15 2.41 -12.37 5.13
C PRO A 15 3.80 -12.20 4.53
N ASP A 16 4.58 -13.28 4.53
CA ASP A 16 5.80 -13.35 3.72
C ASP A 16 5.43 -13.63 2.25
N PHE A 17 5.24 -12.57 1.48
CA PHE A 17 5.00 -12.65 0.04
C PHE A 17 6.23 -13.03 -0.78
N TYR A 18 7.42 -13.09 -0.18
CA TYR A 18 8.64 -13.54 -0.85
C TYR A 18 8.87 -15.04 -0.70
N VAL A 19 8.05 -15.72 0.11
CA VAL A 19 8.04 -17.18 0.26
C VAL A 19 9.44 -17.69 0.64
N GLY A 20 10.06 -17.03 1.61
CA GLY A 20 11.41 -17.32 2.10
C GLY A 20 12.55 -16.78 1.24
N LYS A 21 12.29 -16.08 0.12
CA LYS A 21 13.33 -15.38 -0.64
C LYS A 21 13.74 -14.07 0.05
N GLU A 22 14.98 -13.66 -0.16
CA GLU A 22 15.55 -12.48 0.48
C GLU A 22 14.85 -11.16 0.10
N PRO A 23 14.43 -10.34 1.09
CA PRO A 23 13.88 -9.02 0.82
C PRO A 23 14.95 -8.07 0.28
N TRP A 24 14.52 -6.94 -0.29
CA TRP A 24 15.44 -5.89 -0.71
C TRP A 24 16.12 -5.24 0.50
N SER A 25 17.43 -5.05 0.44
CA SER A 25 18.18 -4.23 1.39
C SER A 25 18.57 -2.89 0.75
N PRO A 26 18.40 -1.74 1.44
CA PRO A 26 18.92 -0.46 0.97
C PRO A 26 20.44 -0.43 0.74
N SER A 27 21.18 -1.39 1.30
CA SER A 27 22.63 -1.55 1.11
C SER A 27 23.00 -2.31 -0.16
N HIS A 28 22.04 -2.89 -0.88
CA HIS A 28 22.29 -3.54 -2.18
C HIS A 28 22.56 -2.50 -3.27
N ASP A 29 23.15 -2.96 -4.38
CA ASP A 29 23.33 -2.14 -5.56
C ASP A 29 21.97 -1.83 -6.20
N TRP A 30 21.55 -0.57 -6.13
CA TRP A 30 20.29 -0.11 -6.72
C TRP A 30 20.18 -0.36 -8.23
N SER A 31 21.29 -0.59 -8.94
CA SER A 31 21.26 -0.99 -10.35
C SER A 31 20.58 -2.35 -10.56
N THR A 32 20.60 -3.25 -9.57
CA THR A 32 19.98 -4.58 -9.62
C THR A 32 18.55 -4.60 -9.07
N PHE A 33 18.01 -3.45 -8.66
CA PHE A 33 16.69 -3.38 -8.04
C PHE A 33 15.57 -3.85 -8.98
N GLN A 34 15.67 -3.52 -10.27
CA GLN A 34 14.66 -3.92 -11.27
C GLN A 34 14.63 -5.43 -11.46
N GLU A 35 15.78 -6.10 -11.51
CA GLU A 35 15.85 -7.56 -11.58
C GLU A 35 15.23 -8.21 -10.34
N TRP A 36 15.55 -7.69 -9.15
CA TRP A 36 14.93 -8.16 -7.90
C TRP A 36 13.41 -7.96 -7.90
N LEU A 37 12.93 -6.83 -8.44
CA LEU A 37 11.51 -6.50 -8.52
C LEU A 37 10.76 -7.43 -9.49
N GLU A 38 11.37 -7.79 -10.62
CA GLU A 38 10.76 -8.75 -11.56
C GLU A 38 10.68 -10.17 -10.98
N ASP A 39 11.71 -10.62 -10.23
CA ASP A 39 11.66 -11.93 -9.54
C ASP A 39 10.59 -11.96 -8.42
N LYS A 40 10.32 -10.82 -7.78
CA LYS A 40 9.37 -10.69 -6.66
C LYS A 40 8.27 -9.70 -6.99
N LYS A 41 7.67 -9.87 -8.16
CA LYS A 41 6.72 -8.91 -8.68
C LYS A 41 5.49 -8.75 -7.76
N PRO A 42 5.11 -7.52 -7.33
CA PRO A 42 3.93 -7.30 -6.47
C PRO A 42 2.60 -7.76 -7.09
N THR A 43 2.57 -7.96 -8.41
CA THR A 43 1.40 -8.43 -9.16
C THR A 43 1.41 -9.95 -9.39
N ASN A 44 2.36 -10.68 -8.81
CA ASN A 44 2.50 -12.13 -8.91
C ASN A 44 2.48 -12.78 -7.51
N ILE A 45 1.46 -12.46 -6.72
CA ILE A 45 1.33 -12.88 -5.31
C ILE A 45 -0.04 -13.52 -5.01
N ASN A 46 -0.81 -13.83 -6.05
CA ASN A 46 -2.22 -14.22 -5.91
C ASN A 46 -2.37 -15.49 -5.07
N LYS A 47 -1.46 -16.46 -5.23
CA LYS A 47 -1.48 -17.70 -4.46
C LYS A 47 -1.34 -17.43 -2.96
N GLU A 48 -0.40 -16.57 -2.59
CA GLU A 48 -0.14 -16.18 -1.21
C GLU A 48 -1.30 -15.35 -0.65
N VAL A 49 -1.85 -14.43 -1.44
CA VAL A 49 -3.04 -13.64 -1.06
C VAL A 49 -4.25 -14.54 -0.82
N ASP A 50 -4.55 -15.48 -1.71
CA ASP A 50 -5.66 -16.41 -1.57
C ASP A 50 -5.51 -17.28 -0.31
N ALA A 51 -4.28 -17.67 0.03
CA ALA A 51 -4.00 -18.38 1.27
C ALA A 51 -4.26 -17.52 2.52
N VAL A 52 -3.85 -16.25 2.50
CA VAL A 52 -4.07 -15.31 3.61
C VAL A 52 -5.55 -15.00 3.78
N LEU A 53 -6.28 -14.74 2.70
CA LEU A 53 -7.72 -14.47 2.73
C LEU A 53 -8.50 -15.65 3.31
N ARG A 54 -8.16 -16.87 2.86
CA ARG A 54 -8.75 -18.09 3.42
C ARG A 54 -8.42 -18.25 4.91
N PHE A 55 -7.16 -18.04 5.30
CA PHE A 55 -6.75 -18.10 6.70
C PHE A 55 -7.52 -17.12 7.59
N LEU A 56 -7.65 -15.85 7.18
CA LEU A 56 -8.39 -14.84 7.92
C LEU A 56 -9.88 -15.22 8.08
N LYS A 57 -10.51 -15.72 7.01
CA LYS A 57 -11.93 -16.12 7.03
C LYS A 57 -12.16 -17.36 7.88
N GLU A 58 -11.36 -18.40 7.70
CA GLU A 58 -11.60 -19.71 8.32
C GLU A 58 -11.11 -19.78 9.77
N GLN A 59 -9.93 -19.22 10.06
CA GLN A 59 -9.31 -19.35 11.39
C GLN A 59 -9.73 -18.22 12.34
N TYR A 60 -10.00 -17.03 11.80
CA TYR A 60 -10.38 -15.86 12.61
C TYR A 60 -11.83 -15.40 12.39
N GLY A 61 -12.58 -16.04 11.48
CA GLY A 61 -13.95 -15.65 11.20
C GLY A 61 -14.08 -14.24 10.61
N ALA A 62 -13.02 -13.73 9.97
CA ALA A 62 -12.99 -12.35 9.47
C ALA A 62 -14.08 -12.12 8.42
N LYS A 63 -14.96 -11.15 8.69
CA LYS A 63 -16.06 -10.74 7.79
C LYS A 63 -15.67 -9.58 6.87
N HIS A 64 -14.78 -8.72 7.36
CA HIS A 64 -14.25 -7.56 6.66
C HIS A 64 -12.73 -7.68 6.64
N ILE A 65 -12.15 -7.56 5.45
CA ILE A 65 -10.70 -7.66 5.25
C ILE A 65 -10.29 -6.45 4.43
N GLY A 66 -9.26 -5.76 4.87
CA GLY A 66 -8.62 -4.68 4.15
C GLY A 66 -7.14 -4.93 4.01
N VAL A 67 -6.52 -4.15 3.15
CA VAL A 67 -5.09 -4.28 2.83
C VAL A 67 -4.41 -2.93 2.99
N VAL A 68 -3.25 -2.96 3.64
CA VAL A 68 -2.36 -1.81 3.78
C VAL A 68 -1.00 -2.24 3.27
N GLY A 69 -0.37 -1.40 2.44
CA GLY A 69 0.96 -1.71 1.97
C GLY A 69 1.79 -0.48 1.63
N PHE A 70 3.10 -0.66 1.71
CA PHE A 70 4.09 0.39 1.63
C PHE A 70 5.10 0.07 0.52
N CYS A 71 5.40 1.02 -0.37
CA CYS A 71 6.37 0.86 -1.46
C CYS A 71 5.97 -0.31 -2.36
N TRP A 72 6.76 -1.38 -2.38
CA TRP A 72 6.42 -2.66 -3.00
C TRP A 72 5.03 -3.14 -2.57
N GLY A 73 4.72 -3.06 -1.27
CA GLY A 73 3.41 -3.41 -0.73
C GLY A 73 2.31 -2.42 -1.13
N GLY A 74 2.65 -1.17 -1.45
CA GLY A 74 1.69 -0.19 -1.99
C GLY A 74 1.28 -0.57 -3.41
N ILE A 75 2.24 -1.01 -4.23
CA ILE A 75 1.96 -1.56 -5.56
C ILE A 75 1.09 -2.81 -5.43
N ALA A 76 1.42 -3.72 -4.51
CA ALA A 76 0.59 -4.89 -4.22
C ALA A 76 -0.82 -4.48 -3.78
N THR A 77 -0.97 -3.53 -2.85
CA THR A 77 -2.27 -3.05 -2.37
C THR A 77 -3.14 -2.51 -3.51
N HIS A 78 -2.54 -1.68 -4.36
CA HIS A 78 -3.21 -1.19 -5.55
C HIS A 78 -3.63 -2.35 -6.46
N TYR A 79 -2.75 -3.33 -6.69
CA TYR A 79 -3.04 -4.51 -7.51
C TYR A 79 -4.22 -5.32 -6.97
N LEU A 80 -4.22 -5.56 -5.66
CA LEU A 80 -5.27 -6.31 -5.02
C LEU A 80 -6.61 -5.56 -5.03
N ALA A 81 -6.59 -4.24 -4.87
CA ALA A 81 -7.79 -3.42 -4.98
C ALA A 81 -8.46 -3.48 -6.37
N LEU A 82 -7.70 -3.79 -7.44
CA LEU A 82 -8.25 -3.98 -8.79
C LEU A 82 -8.83 -5.39 -9.02
N GLN A 83 -8.32 -6.38 -8.29
CA GLN A 83 -8.55 -7.79 -8.56
C GLN A 83 -9.52 -8.47 -7.58
N TYR A 84 -9.51 -8.07 -6.31
CA TYR A 84 -10.18 -8.80 -5.22
C TYR A 84 -11.40 -8.04 -4.67
N PRO A 85 -12.62 -8.35 -5.16
CA PRO A 85 -13.85 -7.66 -4.72
C PRO A 85 -14.25 -7.96 -3.26
N GLU A 86 -13.63 -8.96 -2.63
CA GLU A 86 -13.86 -9.27 -1.22
C GLU A 86 -13.13 -8.33 -0.25
N LEU A 87 -12.10 -7.60 -0.73
CA LEU A 87 -11.44 -6.57 0.05
C LEU A 87 -12.39 -5.38 0.24
N LYS A 88 -12.46 -4.87 1.48
CA LYS A 88 -13.36 -3.78 1.86
C LYS A 88 -12.67 -2.42 1.85
N ALA A 89 -11.36 -2.39 2.03
CA ALA A 89 -10.57 -1.18 2.02
C ALA A 89 -9.15 -1.46 1.54
N GLY A 90 -8.57 -0.54 0.78
CA GLY A 90 -7.15 -0.50 0.44
C GLY A 90 -6.49 0.77 0.95
N VAL A 91 -5.26 0.67 1.45
CA VAL A 91 -4.39 1.83 1.70
C VAL A 91 -3.04 1.58 1.03
N SER A 92 -2.85 2.19 -0.14
CA SER A 92 -1.59 2.17 -0.87
C SER A 92 -0.72 3.35 -0.45
N VAL A 93 0.44 3.07 0.12
CA VAL A 93 1.39 4.11 0.53
C VAL A 93 2.61 4.03 -0.38
N TYR A 94 2.84 5.11 -1.15
CA TYR A 94 3.87 5.27 -2.18
C TYR A 94 4.01 4.03 -3.09
N GLY A 95 2.90 3.62 -3.69
CA GLY A 95 2.86 2.54 -4.68
C GLY A 95 1.84 2.76 -5.80
N ILE A 96 2.30 2.62 -7.05
CA ILE A 96 1.50 2.74 -8.27
C ILE A 96 1.82 1.53 -9.16
N ILE A 97 0.80 0.85 -9.68
CA ILE A 97 1.00 -0.16 -10.73
C ILE A 97 1.17 0.57 -12.06
N ARG A 98 2.24 0.26 -12.79
CA ARG A 98 2.54 0.91 -14.09
C ARG A 98 2.26 0.02 -15.30
N GLU A 99 2.00 -1.27 -15.10
CA GLU A 99 1.89 -2.26 -16.19
C GLU A 99 0.46 -2.51 -16.68
N ARG A 100 -0.52 -1.87 -16.02
CA ARG A 100 -1.97 -2.09 -16.21
C ARG A 100 -2.68 -0.74 -16.29
N GLU A 101 -2.10 0.21 -17.03
CA GLU A 101 -2.63 1.57 -17.08
C GLU A 101 -4.03 1.66 -17.71
N ASP A 102 -4.48 0.59 -18.35
CA ASP A 102 -5.80 0.42 -18.94
C ASP A 102 -6.89 -0.04 -17.97
N ARG A 103 -6.53 -0.51 -16.76
CA ARG A 103 -7.48 -1.13 -15.81
C ARG A 103 -7.30 -0.61 -14.39
N TYR A 104 -7.79 0.61 -14.14
CA TYR A 104 -7.89 1.21 -12.80
C TYR A 104 -9.30 1.15 -12.18
N GLU A 105 -10.11 0.17 -12.61
CA GLU A 105 -11.42 -0.09 -12.00
C GLU A 105 -11.24 -0.73 -10.62
N LEU A 106 -11.02 0.11 -9.61
CA LEU A 106 -10.93 -0.35 -8.22
C LEU A 106 -12.23 -1.06 -7.83
N ARG A 107 -12.08 -2.23 -7.20
CA ARG A 107 -13.17 -3.05 -6.66
C ARG A 107 -13.50 -2.68 -5.21
N SER A 108 -12.61 -1.95 -4.54
CA SER A 108 -12.72 -1.57 -3.13
C SER A 108 -12.26 -0.13 -2.91
N PRO A 109 -12.89 0.62 -1.97
CA PRO A 109 -12.43 1.94 -1.62
C PRO A 109 -10.95 2.00 -1.27
N THR A 110 -10.19 2.88 -1.93
CA THR A 110 -8.73 2.92 -1.77
C THR A 110 -8.18 4.33 -1.50
N LEU A 111 -7.40 4.45 -0.43
CA LEU A 111 -6.58 5.63 -0.13
C LEU A 111 -5.17 5.44 -0.69
N PHE A 112 -4.70 6.45 -1.42
CA PHE A 112 -3.33 6.54 -1.91
C PHE A 112 -2.59 7.67 -1.19
N ILE A 113 -1.42 7.39 -0.63
CA ILE A 113 -0.58 8.35 0.08
C ILE A 113 0.77 8.49 -0.62
N PHE A 114 1.14 9.72 -0.98
CA PHE A 114 2.41 10.05 -1.64
C PHE A 114 3.15 11.18 -0.92
N GLY A 115 4.47 11.25 -1.12
CA GLY A 115 5.29 12.40 -0.71
C GLY A 115 5.53 13.33 -1.90
N GLU A 116 5.48 14.65 -1.67
CA GLU A 116 5.75 15.65 -2.72
C GLU A 116 7.16 15.56 -3.31
N LYS A 117 8.14 15.21 -2.47
CA LYS A 117 9.57 15.11 -2.82
C LYS A 117 10.01 13.66 -3.01
N ASP A 118 9.10 12.79 -3.45
CA ASP A 118 9.42 11.39 -3.72
C ASP A 118 10.18 11.25 -5.06
N PRO A 119 11.47 10.86 -5.05
CA PRO A 119 12.24 10.71 -6.28
C PRO A 119 11.92 9.42 -7.04
N ILE A 120 11.23 8.46 -6.41
CA ILE A 120 10.85 7.16 -7.00
C ILE A 120 9.49 7.26 -7.70
N ILE A 121 8.60 8.08 -7.14
CA ILE A 121 7.26 8.35 -7.66
C ILE A 121 7.06 9.86 -7.80
N PRO A 122 7.48 10.44 -8.94
CA PRO A 122 7.31 11.86 -9.17
C PRO A 122 5.82 12.22 -9.38
N LEU A 123 5.48 13.50 -9.15
CA LEU A 123 4.09 13.99 -9.08
C LEU A 123 3.32 13.88 -10.40
N ASP A 124 4.00 13.83 -11.53
CA ASP A 124 3.39 13.58 -12.84
C ASP A 124 2.70 12.20 -12.85
N GLN A 125 3.33 11.18 -12.26
CA GLN A 125 2.73 9.85 -12.15
C GLN A 125 1.54 9.82 -11.20
N VAL A 126 1.61 10.57 -10.10
CA VAL A 126 0.49 10.70 -9.16
C VAL A 126 -0.69 11.41 -9.84
N SER A 127 -0.41 12.43 -10.66
CA SER A 127 -1.41 13.16 -11.44
C SER A 127 -2.06 12.27 -12.50
N THR A 128 -1.28 11.44 -13.19
CA THR A 128 -1.79 10.43 -14.13
C THR A 128 -2.69 9.43 -13.44
N LEU A 129 -2.27 8.90 -12.28
CA LEU A 129 -3.10 8.00 -11.47
C LEU A 129 -4.45 8.65 -11.12
N GLU A 130 -4.42 9.88 -10.58
CA GLU A 130 -5.64 10.58 -10.17
C GLU A 130 -6.58 10.87 -11.35
N ALA A 131 -6.04 11.22 -12.52
CA ALA A 131 -6.81 11.44 -13.73
C ALA A 131 -7.53 10.15 -14.18
N ILE A 132 -6.83 9.02 -14.16
CA ILE A 132 -7.43 7.74 -14.59
C ILE A 132 -8.44 7.23 -13.56
N LEU A 133 -8.16 7.37 -12.26
CA LEU A 133 -9.14 7.06 -11.20
C LEU A 133 -10.41 7.88 -11.37
N LYS A 134 -10.29 9.18 -11.67
CA LYS A 134 -11.45 10.05 -11.93
C LYS A 134 -12.28 9.61 -13.12
N GLU A 135 -11.65 9.06 -14.16
CA GLU A 135 -12.34 8.59 -15.35
C GLU A 135 -12.98 7.21 -15.17
N LYS A 136 -12.32 6.29 -14.45
CA LYS A 136 -12.67 4.86 -14.45
C LYS A 136 -13.24 4.34 -13.13
N CYS A 137 -12.91 4.97 -12.00
CA CYS A 137 -13.23 4.43 -10.69
C CYS A 137 -14.69 4.72 -10.31
N THR A 138 -15.40 3.68 -9.89
CA THR A 138 -16.81 3.79 -9.43
C THR A 138 -16.96 3.64 -7.92
N VAL A 139 -15.89 3.22 -7.23
CA VAL A 139 -15.80 3.19 -5.76
C VAL A 139 -15.11 4.45 -5.24
N ASP A 140 -15.25 4.72 -3.94
CA ASP A 140 -14.62 5.86 -3.29
C ASP A 140 -13.09 5.74 -3.32
N TYR A 141 -12.40 6.84 -3.56
CA TYR A 141 -10.94 6.87 -3.56
C TYR A 141 -10.45 8.24 -3.09
N GLN A 142 -9.24 8.26 -2.52
CA GLN A 142 -8.57 9.50 -2.16
C GLN A 142 -7.10 9.42 -2.52
N VAL A 143 -6.56 10.49 -3.11
CA VAL A 143 -5.13 10.67 -3.33
C VAL A 143 -4.67 11.79 -2.41
N LYS A 144 -3.67 11.52 -1.56
CA LYS A 144 -3.12 12.50 -0.62
C LYS A 144 -1.63 12.65 -0.82
N ILE A 145 -1.21 13.86 -1.18
CA ILE A 145 0.19 14.24 -1.33
C ILE A 145 0.62 15.01 -0.08
N PHE A 146 1.72 14.59 0.54
CA PHE A 146 2.28 15.24 1.72
C PHE A 146 3.44 16.17 1.34
N PRO A 147 3.31 17.49 1.54
CA PRO A 147 4.36 18.46 1.22
C PRO A 147 5.66 18.18 1.95
N GLY A 148 6.79 18.35 1.26
CA GLY A 148 8.13 18.14 1.79
C GLY A 148 8.53 16.70 2.10
N GLN A 149 7.61 15.74 2.03
CA GLN A 149 7.88 14.34 2.37
C GLN A 149 8.45 13.55 1.18
N THR A 150 9.29 12.57 1.49
CA THR A 150 9.96 11.69 0.52
C THR A 150 9.40 10.27 0.57
N HIS A 151 9.85 9.40 -0.33
CA HIS A 151 9.55 7.97 -0.28
C HIS A 151 9.85 7.39 1.12
N GLY A 152 8.98 6.47 1.58
CA GLY A 152 9.15 5.77 2.86
C GLY A 152 8.82 6.56 4.13
N PHE A 153 8.43 7.84 4.04
CA PHE A 153 8.26 8.69 5.24
C PHE A 153 7.30 8.10 6.30
N VAL A 154 6.18 7.49 5.87
CA VAL A 154 5.15 6.97 6.77
C VAL A 154 5.64 5.85 7.69
N HIS A 155 6.55 4.97 7.22
CA HIS A 155 7.04 3.83 8.00
C HIS A 155 8.43 4.06 8.61
N ARG A 156 8.97 5.28 8.56
CA ARG A 156 10.25 5.59 9.21
C ARG A 156 10.23 5.16 10.67
N LYS A 157 11.34 4.54 11.10
CA LYS A 157 11.54 4.16 12.49
C LYS A 157 11.56 5.41 13.34
N ARG A 158 11.16 5.29 14.60
CA ARG A 158 11.10 6.42 15.54
C ARG A 158 12.42 7.20 15.63
N GLU A 159 13.54 6.49 15.54
CA GLU A 159 14.91 7.03 15.55
C GLU A 159 15.26 7.84 14.29
N ASP A 160 14.61 7.56 13.15
CA ASP A 160 14.86 8.20 11.85
C ASP A 160 13.88 9.36 11.57
N VAL A 161 12.99 9.70 12.51
CA VAL A 161 12.00 10.77 12.34
C VAL A 161 12.58 12.11 12.74
N ASN A 162 12.80 12.98 11.76
CA ASN A 162 13.06 14.39 12.02
C ASN A 162 11.84 15.05 12.68
N PRO A 163 12.02 15.96 13.66
CA PRO A 163 10.91 16.66 14.31
C PRO A 163 9.96 17.36 13.34
N THR A 164 10.49 17.86 12.22
CA THR A 164 9.73 18.54 11.16
C THR A 164 8.84 17.59 10.35
N ASP A 165 9.21 16.31 10.25
CA ASP A 165 8.45 15.30 9.49
C ASP A 165 7.38 14.64 10.35
N LYS A 166 7.53 14.67 11.68
CA LYS A 166 6.66 14.00 12.64
C LYS A 166 5.16 14.32 12.44
N PRO A 167 4.74 15.59 12.23
CA PRO A 167 3.32 15.88 11.99
C PRO A 167 2.78 15.17 10.75
N SER A 168 3.49 15.24 9.62
CA SER A 168 3.08 14.59 8.37
C SER A 168 3.01 13.06 8.52
N ILE A 169 3.96 12.46 9.22
CA ILE A 169 3.95 11.01 9.50
C ILE A 169 2.74 10.63 10.35
N GLN A 170 2.45 11.40 11.40
CA GLN A 170 1.30 11.16 12.27
C GLN A 170 -0.01 11.31 11.49
N THR A 171 -0.17 12.38 10.73
CA THR A 171 -1.34 12.61 9.88
C THR A 171 -1.53 11.46 8.89
N ALA A 172 -0.49 11.03 8.17
CA ALA A 172 -0.60 9.92 7.22
C ALA A 172 -1.03 8.59 7.89
N ARG A 173 -0.50 8.30 9.09
CA ARG A 173 -0.90 7.12 9.86
C ARG A 173 -2.35 7.22 10.35
N THR A 174 -2.77 8.41 10.79
CA THR A 174 -4.16 8.68 11.19
C THR A 174 -5.11 8.59 10.00
N ASP A 175 -4.76 9.12 8.83
CA ASP A 175 -5.59 9.01 7.62
C ASP A 175 -5.79 7.55 7.22
N MET A 176 -4.73 6.73 7.31
CA MET A 176 -4.81 5.29 7.07
C MET A 176 -5.81 4.61 8.01
N LEU A 177 -5.74 4.88 9.32
CA LEU A 177 -6.68 4.32 10.30
C LEU A 177 -8.11 4.81 10.02
N ASN A 178 -8.30 6.11 9.81
CA ASN A 178 -9.61 6.68 9.49
C ASN A 178 -10.21 6.08 8.21
N TRP A 179 -9.38 5.77 7.20
CA TRP A 179 -9.84 5.11 5.99
C TRP A 179 -10.31 3.68 6.29
N LEU A 180 -9.53 2.91 7.05
CA LEU A 180 -9.94 1.57 7.47
C LEU A 180 -11.24 1.60 8.29
N ASP A 181 -11.33 2.49 9.29
CA ASP A 181 -12.52 2.64 10.15
C ASP A 181 -13.78 3.01 9.36
N LYS A 182 -13.63 3.72 8.24
CA LYS A 182 -14.74 4.14 7.39
C LYS A 182 -15.34 2.98 6.57
N TYR A 183 -14.55 1.97 6.20
CA TYR A 183 -14.97 0.94 5.23
C TYR A 183 -14.88 -0.50 5.73
N MET A 184 -14.21 -0.77 6.86
CA MET A 184 -14.09 -2.10 7.47
C MET A 184 -15.00 -2.26 8.67
#